data_AF-A0A1H1B3B4-F1
#
_entry.id   AF-A0A1H1B3B4-F1
#
_cell.length_a   1.000
_cell.length_b   1.000
_cell.length_c   1.000
_cell.angle_alpha   90.00
_cell.angle_beta   90.00
_cell.angle_gamma   90.00
#
_symmetry.space_group_name_H-M   'P 1'
#
loop_
_entity.id
_entity.type
_entity.pdbx_description
1 polymer ?
#
loop_
_entity_poly.entity_id
_entity_poly.type
_entity_poly.pdbx_seq_one_letter_code
_entity_poly.pdbx_strand_id
1 'polypeptide(L)'
;MSIAYLPADTRRPAHRLAPVQDQNDDRLQLLRSMLADRHWSCTPVARGQLLQILASAAGKGRASECAWMTLAEEIARYLLYRRTGLREVAQLEWQRSGREQRPATTRRLGA
;
A
#
# COMPACT_ATOMS: atom_id res chain seq x y z
N MET A 1 43.38 -31.44 32.77
CA MET A 1 42.94 -30.22 32.07
C MET A 1 41.90 -30.65 31.03
N SER A 2 40.62 -30.75 31.40
CA SER A 2 39.55 -31.22 30.50
C SER A 2 38.74 -30.02 30.01
N ILE A 3 38.76 -29.79 28.69
CA ILE A 3 37.91 -28.81 28.03
C ILE A 3 36.58 -29.52 27.73
N ALA A 4 35.51 -29.11 28.40
CA ALA A 4 34.17 -29.59 28.11
C ALA A 4 33.69 -28.99 26.78
N TYR A 5 33.33 -29.84 25.82
CA TYR A 5 32.61 -29.45 24.62
C TYR A 5 31.15 -29.14 24.99
N LEU A 6 30.77 -27.87 24.95
CA LEU A 6 29.37 -27.46 24.94
C LEU A 6 28.78 -27.73 23.54
N PRO A 7 27.65 -28.44 23.41
CA PRO A 7 27.01 -28.66 22.13
C PRO A 7 26.42 -27.34 21.62
N ALA A 8 26.69 -27.05 20.35
CA ALA A 8 26.14 -25.90 19.62
C ALA A 8 24.64 -26.11 19.35
N ASP A 9 23.81 -25.96 20.38
CA ASP A 9 22.37 -25.76 20.21
C ASP A 9 22.05 -24.28 20.25
N THR A 10 22.67 -23.53 19.33
CA THR A 10 22.08 -22.27 18.86
C THR A 10 20.99 -22.63 17.86
N ARG A 11 19.91 -23.27 18.34
CA ARG A 11 18.61 -23.08 17.71
C ARG A 11 18.35 -21.58 17.74
N ARG A 12 18.66 -20.92 16.62
CA ARG A 12 18.06 -19.62 16.27
C ARG A 12 16.60 -19.73 16.70
N PRO A 13 16.10 -18.88 17.60
CA PRO A 13 14.67 -18.73 17.67
C PRO A 13 14.31 -18.29 16.25
N ALA A 14 13.64 -19.19 15.51
CA ALA A 14 12.91 -18.81 14.33
C ALA A 14 12.18 -17.54 14.77
N HIS A 15 12.45 -16.43 14.10
CA HIS A 15 11.69 -15.20 14.29
C HIS A 15 10.25 -15.59 13.99
N ARG A 16 9.54 -16.09 15.00
CA ARG A 16 8.11 -16.21 15.04
C ARG A 16 7.74 -14.75 14.99
N LEU A 17 7.55 -14.26 13.76
CA LEU A 17 6.85 -13.04 13.46
C LEU A 17 5.50 -13.26 14.14
N ALA A 18 5.43 -12.87 15.41
CA ALA A 18 4.16 -12.61 16.04
C ALA A 18 3.42 -11.73 15.03
N PRO A 19 2.12 -11.95 14.79
CA PRO A 19 1.36 -10.94 14.10
C PRO A 19 1.40 -9.73 15.03
N VAL A 20 2.36 -8.83 14.78
CA VAL A 20 2.31 -7.48 15.28
C VAL A 20 1.08 -6.95 14.58
N GLN A 21 -0.07 -7.09 15.23
CA GLN A 21 -1.23 -6.26 14.95
C GLN A 21 -0.76 -4.86 15.29
N ASP A 22 -0.08 -4.25 14.33
CA ASP A 22 0.42 -2.90 14.40
C ASP A 22 -0.82 -2.02 14.36
N GLN A 23 -1.42 -1.80 15.53
CA GLN A 23 -2.54 -0.87 15.71
C GLN A 23 -2.12 0.55 15.29
N ASN A 24 -0.82 0.77 15.06
CA ASN A 24 -0.19 2.00 14.60
C ASN A 24 0.32 1.93 13.16
N ASP A 25 -0.23 1.08 12.27
CA ASP A 25 0.14 1.22 10.85
C ASP A 25 -0.34 2.58 10.33
N ASP A 26 0.61 3.52 10.18
CA ASP A 26 0.41 4.88 9.72
C ASP A 26 -0.38 4.93 8.40
N ARG A 27 -0.21 3.91 7.54
CA ARG A 27 -0.95 3.81 6.27
C ARG A 27 -2.43 3.58 6.51
N LEU A 28 -2.79 2.79 7.51
CA LEU A 28 -4.19 2.55 7.88
C LEU A 28 -4.79 3.76 8.59
N GLN A 29 -4.01 4.49 9.38
CA GLN A 29 -4.45 5.76 9.98
C GLN A 29 -4.70 6.83 8.91
N LEU A 30 -3.79 6.95 7.94
CA LEU A 30 -3.96 7.83 6.79
C LEU A 30 -5.19 7.44 5.96
N LEU A 31 -5.38 6.14 5.71
CA LEU A 31 -6.55 5.64 5.00
C LEU A 31 -7.87 5.99 5.72
N ARG A 32 -7.93 5.86 7.05
CA ARG A 32 -9.10 6.28 7.84
C ARG A 32 -9.35 7.78 7.72
N SER A 33 -8.29 8.58 7.77
CA SER A 33 -8.36 10.03 7.61
C SER A 33 -8.88 10.43 6.23
N MET A 34 -8.37 9.76 5.18
CA MET A 34 -8.83 9.93 3.81
C MET A 34 -10.32 9.62 3.64
N LEU A 35 -10.80 8.52 4.22
CA LEU A 35 -12.20 8.10 4.08
C LEU A 35 -13.17 8.98 4.90
N ALA A 36 -12.68 9.64 5.94
CA ALA A 36 -13.43 10.60 6.76
C ALA A 36 -13.43 12.03 6.18
N ASP A 37 -12.51 12.35 5.27
CA ASP A 37 -12.41 13.65 4.64
C ASP A 37 -13.55 13.88 3.64
N ARG A 38 -14.49 14.77 3.99
CA ARG A 38 -15.68 15.11 3.18
C ARG A 38 -15.36 15.82 1.87
N HIS A 39 -14.20 16.44 1.75
CA HIS A 39 -13.80 17.18 0.55
C HIS A 39 -13.06 16.27 -0.45
N TRP A 40 -12.49 15.19 0.06
CA TRP A 40 -11.91 14.11 -0.73
C TRP A 40 -12.99 13.19 -1.32
N SER A 41 -12.75 12.67 -2.53
CA SER A 41 -13.55 11.57 -3.05
C SER A 41 -12.70 10.58 -3.84
N CYS A 42 -13.08 9.32 -3.72
CA CYS A 42 -12.59 8.20 -4.50
C CYS A 42 -13.71 7.63 -5.36
N THR A 43 -13.35 6.93 -6.44
CA THR A 43 -14.35 6.21 -7.24
C THR A 43 -15.02 5.14 -6.38
N PRO A 44 -16.28 4.75 -6.64
CA PRO A 44 -16.98 3.74 -5.84
C PRO A 44 -16.22 2.41 -5.75
N VAL A 45 -15.58 2.00 -6.85
CA VAL A 45 -14.75 0.79 -6.92
C VAL A 45 -13.53 0.90 -6.01
N ALA A 46 -12.77 2.00 -6.12
CA ALA A 46 -11.62 2.23 -5.25
C ALA A 46 -12.05 2.28 -3.79
N ARG A 47 -13.16 2.98 -3.47
CA ARG A 47 -13.70 3.03 -2.10
C ARG A 47 -13.99 1.63 -1.55
N GLY A 48 -14.57 0.73 -2.34
CA GLY A 48 -14.82 -0.65 -1.95
C GLY A 48 -13.53 -1.41 -1.62
N GLN A 49 -12.50 -1.26 -2.45
CA GLN A 49 -11.19 -1.88 -2.22
C GLN A 49 -10.49 -1.33 -0.97
N LEU A 50 -10.56 -0.02 -0.73
CA LEU A 50 -10.01 0.61 0.46
C LEU A 50 -10.70 0.11 1.74
N LEU A 51 -12.03 -0.07 1.71
CA LEU A 51 -12.78 -0.65 2.83
C LEU A 51 -12.41 -2.12 3.06
N GLN A 52 -12.17 -2.88 1.99
CA GLN A 52 -11.70 -4.27 2.10
C GLN A 52 -10.33 -4.36 2.80
N ILE A 53 -9.44 -3.38 2.58
CA ILE A 53 -8.15 -3.31 3.27
C ILE A 53 -8.35 -3.05 4.76
N LEU A 54 -9.22 -2.10 5.13
CA LEU A 54 -9.54 -1.86 6.55
C LEU A 54 -10.15 -3.10 7.21
N ALA A 55 -11.03 -3.83 6.50
CA ALA A 55 -11.58 -5.08 6.99
C ALA A 55 -10.49 -6.14 7.18
N SER A 56 -9.60 -6.31 6.20
CA SER A 56 -8.48 -7.24 6.26
C SER A 56 -7.53 -6.93 7.43
N ALA A 57 -7.25 -5.64 7.67
CA ALA A 57 -6.43 -5.20 8.79
C ALA A 57 -7.09 -5.44 10.15
N ALA A 58 -8.43 -5.41 10.21
CA ALA A 58 -9.20 -5.79 11.38
C ALA A 58 -9.33 -7.33 11.56
N GLY A 59 -8.58 -8.12 10.78
CA GLY A 59 -8.63 -9.59 10.80
C GLY A 59 -9.82 -10.20 10.06
N LYS A 60 -10.59 -9.39 9.31
CA LYS A 60 -11.75 -9.85 8.53
C LYS A 60 -11.36 -10.03 7.06
N GLY A 61 -11.08 -11.28 6.68
CA GLY A 61 -10.74 -11.64 5.30
C GLY A 61 -9.33 -11.24 4.89
N ARG A 62 -9.07 -11.28 3.58
CA ARG A 62 -7.77 -10.96 2.99
C ARG A 62 -7.93 -9.90 1.90
N ALA A 63 -7.17 -8.82 2.00
CA ALA A 63 -7.04 -7.86 0.91
C ALA A 63 -6.17 -8.47 -0.22
N SER A 64 -6.60 -8.30 -1.46
CA SER A 64 -5.81 -8.69 -2.63
C SER A 64 -4.66 -7.71 -2.87
N GLU A 65 -3.62 -8.14 -3.58
CA GLU A 65 -2.53 -7.25 -4.01
C GLU A 65 -3.05 -6.05 -4.80
N CYS A 66 -4.02 -6.26 -5.70
CA CYS A 66 -4.68 -5.20 -6.45
C CYS A 66 -5.31 -4.14 -5.52
N ALA A 67 -5.94 -4.56 -4.41
CA ALA A 67 -6.47 -3.60 -3.43
C ALA A 67 -5.36 -2.77 -2.78
N TRP A 68 -4.22 -3.40 -2.43
CA TRP A 68 -3.06 -2.70 -1.88
C TRP A 68 -2.44 -1.72 -2.89
N MET A 69 -2.40 -2.07 -4.18
CA MET A 69 -1.99 -1.13 -5.23
C MET A 69 -2.93 0.07 -5.27
N THR A 70 -4.25 -0.15 -5.32
CA THR A 70 -5.23 0.93 -5.28
C THR A 70 -5.07 1.85 -4.07
N LEU A 71 -4.73 1.29 -2.90
CA LEU A 71 -4.42 2.11 -1.72
C LEU A 71 -3.23 3.03 -1.95
N ALA A 72 -2.14 2.52 -2.51
CA ALA A 72 -0.94 3.33 -2.78
C ALA A 72 -1.25 4.48 -3.76
N GLU A 73 -2.00 4.19 -4.82
CA GLU A 73 -2.42 5.20 -5.80
C GLU A 73 -3.30 6.27 -5.16
N GLU A 74 -4.27 5.86 -4.35
CA GLU A 74 -5.19 6.77 -3.69
C GLU A 74 -4.50 7.61 -2.62
N ILE A 75 -3.54 7.05 -1.87
CA ILE A 75 -2.70 7.79 -0.93
C ILE A 75 -1.90 8.87 -1.67
N ALA A 76 -1.25 8.53 -2.78
CA ALA A 76 -0.49 9.49 -3.57
C ALA A 76 -1.38 10.65 -4.06
N ARG A 77 -2.56 10.32 -4.59
CA ARG A 77 -3.54 11.30 -5.07
C ARG A 77 -4.06 12.18 -3.92
N TYR A 78 -4.29 11.61 -2.74
CA TYR A 78 -4.72 12.36 -1.58
C TYR A 78 -3.66 13.31 -1.04
N LEU A 79 -2.42 12.86 -0.91
CA LEU A 79 -1.32 13.70 -0.46
C LEU A 79 -1.06 14.85 -1.42
N LEU A 80 -1.17 14.60 -2.73
CA LEU A 80 -1.08 15.64 -3.74
C LEU A 80 -2.23 16.66 -3.62
N TYR A 81 -3.47 16.19 -3.42
CA TYR A 81 -4.61 17.07 -3.12
C TYR A 81 -4.37 17.93 -1.87
N ARG A 82 -3.87 17.34 -0.79
CA ARG A 82 -3.56 18.06 0.45
C ARG A 82 -2.44 19.09 0.27
N ARG A 83 -1.48 18.82 -0.62
CA ARG A 83 -0.38 19.73 -0.94
C ARG A 83 -0.82 20.91 -1.81
N THR A 84 -1.64 20.67 -2.83
CA THR A 84 -2.01 21.70 -3.83
C THR A 84 -3.33 22.39 -3.51
N GLY A 85 -4.16 21.82 -2.64
CA GLY A 85 -5.54 22.25 -2.40
C GLY A 85 -6.49 22.01 -3.57
N LEU A 86 -5.99 21.51 -4.71
CA LEU A 86 -6.72 21.38 -5.96
C LEU A 86 -6.95 19.91 -6.30
N ARG A 87 -8.20 19.49 -6.18
CA ARG A 87 -8.64 18.12 -6.45
C ARG A 87 -8.37 17.67 -7.89
N GLU A 88 -8.50 18.60 -8.83
CA GLU A 88 -8.34 18.36 -10.27
C GLU A 88 -6.87 18.19 -10.68
N VAL A 89 -5.94 18.91 -10.02
CA VAL A 89 -4.50 18.78 -10.26
C VAL A 89 -4.01 17.39 -9.88
N ALA A 90 -4.51 16.85 -8.76
CA ALA A 90 -4.16 15.50 -8.34
C ALA A 90 -4.60 14.42 -9.34
N GLN A 91 -5.74 14.63 -10.00
CA GLN A 91 -6.27 13.71 -11.01
C GLN A 91 -5.52 13.83 -12.34
N LEU A 92 -5.14 15.05 -12.73
CA LEU A 92 -4.39 15.33 -13.98
C LEU A 92 -2.93 14.90 -13.92
N GLU A 93 -2.22 15.17 -12.81
CA GLU A 93 -0.82 14.73 -12.66
C GLU A 93 -0.72 13.21 -12.61
N TRP A 94 -1.66 12.53 -11.96
CA TRP A 94 -1.71 11.08 -11.96
C TRP A 94 -1.93 10.50 -13.36
N GLN A 95 -2.85 11.08 -14.14
CA GLN A 95 -3.05 10.68 -15.54
C GLN A 95 -1.83 10.97 -16.43
N ARG A 96 -1.10 12.05 -16.16
CA ARG A 96 0.14 12.39 -16.87
C ARG A 96 1.25 11.38 -16.57
N SER A 97 1.47 11.06 -15.29
CA SER A 97 2.45 10.03 -14.89
C SER A 97 2.11 8.64 -15.43
N GLY A 98 0.83 8.27 -15.51
CA GLY A 98 0.39 7.01 -16.11
C GLY A 98 0.61 6.93 -17.63
N ARG A 99 0.56 8.06 -18.35
CA ARG A 99 0.88 8.12 -19.79
C ARG A 99 2.37 8.04 -20.05
N GLU A 100 3.18 8.63 -19.17
CA GLU A 100 4.64 8.67 -19.32
C GLU A 100 5.30 7.33 -18.96
N GLN A 101 4.65 6.52 -18.10
CA GLN A 101 5.12 5.19 -17.71
C GLN A 101 4.76 4.06 -18.69
N ARG A 102 4.03 4.31 -19.78
CA ARG A 102 3.95 3.32 -20.87
C ARG A 102 5.24 3.42 -21.68
N PRO A 103 6.21 2.49 -21.55
CA PRO A 103 7.31 2.45 -22.50
C PRO A 103 6.68 2.27 -23.87
N ALA A 104 7.01 3.18 -24.78
CA ALA A 104 6.62 3.08 -26.18
C ALA A 104 7.00 1.68 -26.65
N THR A 105 5.99 0.80 -26.80
CA THR A 105 6.18 -0.54 -27.34
C THR A 105 6.83 -0.37 -28.70
N THR A 106 8.13 -0.66 -28.75
CA THR A 106 8.99 -0.56 -29.92
C THR A 106 8.31 -1.28 -31.07
N ARG A 107 7.78 -0.49 -32.02
CA ARG A 107 7.29 -0.99 -33.30
C ARG A 107 8.52 -1.47 -34.08
N ARG A 108 8.95 -2.71 -33.83
CA ARG A 108 9.85 -3.42 -34.75
C ARG A 108 9.05 -3.70 -36.01
N LEU A 109 9.15 -2.79 -36.97
CA LEU A 109 8.91 -3.07 -38.38
C LEU A 109 10.02 -4.05 -38.80
N GLY A 110 9.67 -5.34 -38.85
CA GLY A 110 10.44 -6.35 -39.56
C GLY A 110 10.19 -6.18 -41.06
N ALA A 111 11.30 -5.98 -41.78
CA ALA A 111 11.41 -6.00 -43.23
C ALA A 111 11.06 -7.37 -43.83
#